data_AF-A0A8X8AH73-F1
#
_entry.id   AF-A0A8X8AH73-F1
#
_cell.length_a   1.000
_cell.length_b   1.000
_cell.length_c   1.000
_cell.angle_alpha   90.00
_cell.angle_beta   90.00
_cell.angle_gamma   90.00
#
_symmetry.space_group_name_H-M   'P 1'
#
loop_
_entity.id
_entity.type
_entity.pdbx_description
1 polymer ?
#
loop_
_entity_poly.entity_id
_entity_poly.type
_entity_poly.pdbx_seq_one_letter_code
_entity_poly.pdbx_strand_id
1 'polypeptide(L)'
;MAATVNFYGQLPRQTISPEGVAGLTFGFSPFKGSSQSMQNKMKITCLRKRASNKSFNKRWANMVVSAADDFEFKLGPSPSHMIKQFYTCINEKKLKELDGYISDDCFFEDCSFLQPMQGKKEVMHFFGQLTAGMGQNVKFILEHVCEDDEFTAGVNWHLEWKTIQIPFTKGCSFYECSQKEDRLVIRKALVVIESPIKPGGIVLTLLKNVTAIFDDFPKAAEWLLKSPHVIMQFCSKIYSRLLAPFVNPLLAGYIRAWNLIARLFAFALNTILHFLMKYFG
;
A
#
# COMPACT_ATOMS: atom_id res chain seq x y z
N MET A 1 -28.20 -48.03 22.06
CA MET A 1 -29.50 -48.11 21.34
C MET A 1 -29.51 -47.00 20.30
N ALA A 2 -29.41 -47.38 19.03
CA ALA A 2 -29.43 -46.49 17.89
C ALA A 2 -30.89 -46.19 17.49
N ALA A 3 -31.17 -44.94 17.13
CA ALA A 3 -32.40 -44.57 16.45
C ALA A 3 -32.05 -44.05 15.05
N THR A 4 -32.40 -44.86 14.07
CA THR A 4 -32.32 -44.61 12.63
C THR A 4 -33.52 -43.78 12.19
N VAL A 5 -33.31 -42.75 11.39
CA VAL A 5 -34.34 -42.25 10.45
C VAL A 5 -33.64 -41.89 9.14
N ASN A 6 -33.98 -42.63 8.08
CA ASN A 6 -33.56 -42.42 6.70
C ASN A 6 -34.48 -41.40 6.02
N PHE A 7 -33.95 -40.57 5.10
CA PHE A 7 -34.72 -40.11 3.94
C PHE A 7 -33.85 -39.99 2.68
N TYR A 8 -34.55 -40.22 1.57
CA TYR A 8 -34.17 -40.63 0.22
C TYR A 8 -33.60 -39.48 -0.65
N GLY A 9 -32.73 -39.81 -1.61
CA GLY A 9 -32.34 -38.92 -2.70
C GLY A 9 -31.39 -39.57 -3.71
N GLN A 10 -31.95 -40.03 -4.84
CA GLN A 10 -31.25 -40.73 -5.93
C GLN A 10 -30.15 -39.91 -6.62
N LEU A 11 -29.02 -40.58 -6.87
CA LEU A 11 -28.00 -40.24 -7.87
C LEU A 11 -28.42 -40.80 -9.24
N PRO A 12 -28.15 -40.10 -10.36
CA PRO A 12 -27.92 -40.75 -11.64
C PRO A 12 -26.42 -41.07 -11.79
N ARG A 13 -26.13 -42.36 -11.89
CA ARG A 13 -24.85 -42.94 -12.30
C ARG A 13 -24.89 -43.08 -13.83
N GLN A 14 -23.88 -42.57 -14.54
CA GLN A 14 -23.50 -43.10 -15.84
C GLN A 14 -21.99 -43.39 -15.84
N THR A 15 -21.67 -44.53 -16.44
CA THR A 15 -20.42 -45.28 -16.35
C THR A 15 -19.66 -45.24 -17.69
N ILE A 16 -18.34 -44.97 -17.64
CA ILE A 16 -17.20 -45.71 -18.29
C ILE A 16 -17.16 -45.71 -19.85
N SER A 17 -16.07 -45.48 -20.61
CA SER A 17 -14.60 -45.31 -20.47
C SER A 17 -13.99 -45.16 -21.91
N PRO A 18 -12.70 -45.48 -22.21
CA PRO A 18 -11.49 -44.63 -22.23
C PRO A 18 -10.87 -44.42 -23.65
N GLU A 19 -9.69 -43.78 -23.66
CA GLU A 19 -8.63 -43.71 -24.69
C GLU A 19 -8.57 -42.49 -25.64
N GLY A 20 -7.35 -41.96 -25.78
CA GLY A 20 -6.97 -40.97 -26.79
C GLY A 20 -5.82 -40.03 -26.39
N VAL A 21 -4.59 -40.55 -26.39
CA VAL A 21 -3.35 -39.75 -26.35
C VAL A 21 -3.23 -38.91 -27.62
N ALA A 22 -3.05 -37.58 -27.51
CA ALA A 22 -2.15 -36.76 -28.36
C ALA A 22 -2.37 -35.25 -28.17
N GLY A 23 -1.25 -34.50 -28.08
CA GLY A 23 -1.16 -33.16 -28.66
C GLY A 23 -1.29 -31.97 -27.71
N LEU A 24 -0.21 -31.62 -27.02
CA LEU A 24 0.03 -30.25 -26.56
C LEU A 24 0.27 -29.36 -27.79
N THR A 25 -0.73 -28.57 -28.19
CA THR A 25 -0.54 -27.45 -29.14
C THR A 25 -0.65 -26.14 -28.39
N PHE A 26 0.50 -25.51 -28.15
CA PHE A 26 0.61 -24.11 -27.77
C PHE A 26 0.12 -23.23 -28.93
N GLY A 27 -1.16 -22.89 -28.92
CA GLY A 27 -1.73 -21.88 -29.82
C GLY A 27 -1.43 -20.48 -29.30
N PHE A 28 -0.36 -19.86 -29.81
CA PHE A 28 -0.20 -18.40 -29.74
C PHE A 28 -1.27 -17.75 -30.63
N SER A 29 -2.21 -17.03 -30.03
CA SER A 29 -3.13 -16.14 -30.75
C SER A 29 -2.65 -14.69 -30.64
N PRO A 30 -2.74 -13.88 -31.72
CA PRO A 30 -2.09 -12.58 -31.78
C PRO A 30 -2.83 -11.53 -30.97
N PHE A 31 -2.12 -10.85 -30.07
CA PHE A 31 -2.62 -9.72 -29.31
C PHE A 31 -2.75 -8.50 -30.23
N LYS A 32 -3.93 -8.28 -30.80
CA LYS A 32 -4.30 -7.03 -31.47
C LYS A 32 -4.53 -5.96 -30.41
N GLY A 33 -3.70 -4.92 -30.43
CA GLY A 33 -3.92 -3.71 -29.66
C GLY A 33 -5.15 -2.96 -30.16
N SER A 34 -5.97 -2.48 -29.23
CA SER A 34 -6.75 -1.26 -29.42
C SER A 34 -7.03 -0.63 -28.06
N SER A 35 -6.54 0.60 -27.94
CA SER A 35 -6.82 1.58 -26.89
C SER A 35 -8.32 1.79 -26.67
N GLN A 36 -8.75 1.79 -25.41
CA GLN A 36 -9.78 2.71 -24.90
C GLN A 36 -9.68 2.72 -23.37
N SER A 37 -9.00 3.76 -22.87
CA SER A 37 -8.91 4.08 -21.46
C SER A 37 -10.28 4.60 -20.99
N MET A 38 -11.14 3.71 -20.51
CA MET A 38 -12.28 4.12 -19.67
C MET A 38 -11.80 4.25 -18.23
N GLN A 39 -11.72 5.48 -17.74
CA GLN A 39 -11.54 5.76 -16.32
C GLN A 39 -12.81 5.37 -15.56
N ASN A 40 -12.87 4.13 -15.07
CA ASN A 40 -13.87 3.74 -14.08
C ASN A 40 -13.47 4.34 -12.72
N LYS A 41 -14.19 5.39 -12.29
CA LYS A 41 -14.18 5.85 -10.89
C LYS A 41 -14.88 4.80 -10.02
N MET A 42 -14.14 3.81 -9.56
CA MET A 42 -14.62 2.84 -8.58
C MET A 42 -14.42 3.43 -7.18
N LYS A 43 -15.50 3.87 -6.53
CA LYS A 43 -15.50 4.26 -5.12
C LYS A 43 -15.32 3.01 -4.27
N ILE A 44 -14.18 2.90 -3.59
CA ILE A 44 -13.98 1.89 -2.54
C ILE A 44 -14.85 2.33 -1.35
N THR A 45 -15.96 1.62 -1.15
CA THR A 45 -16.87 1.82 -0.02
C THR A 45 -16.42 0.89 1.09
N CYS A 46 -15.99 1.40 2.23
CA CYS A 46 -15.71 0.57 3.41
C CYS A 46 -17.00 -0.14 3.86
N LEU A 47 -16.86 -1.43 4.18
CA LEU A 47 -17.95 -2.32 4.59
C LEU A 47 -18.63 -1.84 5.88
N ARG A 48 -19.89 -1.42 5.75
CA ARG A 48 -20.79 -1.11 6.86
C ARG A 48 -21.30 -2.42 7.49
N LYS A 49 -20.86 -2.75 8.71
CA LYS A 49 -21.59 -3.73 9.53
C LYS A 49 -22.95 -3.13 9.90
N ARG A 50 -24.03 -3.72 9.38
CA ARG A 50 -25.40 -3.33 9.68
C ARG A 50 -25.88 -4.13 10.89
N ALA A 51 -25.72 -3.58 12.10
CA ALA A 51 -26.50 -4.02 13.24
C ALA A 51 -27.91 -3.42 13.11
N SER A 52 -28.93 -4.27 13.18
CA SER A 52 -30.32 -3.86 13.06
C SER A 52 -30.71 -2.99 14.25
N ASN A 53 -31.37 -1.87 14.00
CA ASN A 53 -32.29 -1.34 14.99
C ASN A 53 -33.52 -0.71 14.33
N LYS A 54 -34.65 -1.07 14.93
CA LYS A 54 -36.00 -0.99 14.40
C LYS A 54 -36.44 0.46 14.14
N SER A 55 -37.28 0.59 13.12
CA SER A 55 -38.18 1.73 12.83
C SER A 55 -38.62 2.48 14.10
N PHE A 56 -38.06 3.67 14.34
CA PHE A 56 -38.66 4.66 15.22
C PHE A 56 -39.28 5.78 14.37
N ASN A 57 -40.54 6.05 14.67
CA ASN A 57 -41.54 6.74 13.85
C ASN A 57 -41.19 8.18 13.44
N LYS A 58 -41.60 8.53 12.20
CA LYS A 58 -41.71 9.88 11.62
C LYS A 58 -42.78 10.76 12.32
N ARG A 59 -42.73 10.93 13.64
CA ARG A 59 -43.78 11.67 14.38
C ARG A 59 -43.30 12.73 15.38
N TRP A 60 -42.04 13.16 15.31
CA TRP A 60 -41.52 14.28 16.12
C TRP A 60 -41.01 15.47 15.30
N ALA A 61 -41.42 15.60 14.04
CA ALA A 61 -40.99 16.74 13.23
C ALA A 61 -41.71 18.06 13.57
N ASN A 62 -42.81 18.07 14.34
CA ASN A 62 -43.56 19.29 14.64
C ASN A 62 -43.98 19.33 16.12
N MET A 63 -43.14 19.84 17.02
CA MET A 63 -43.59 20.66 18.16
C MET A 63 -42.42 21.20 19.00
N VAL A 64 -42.50 22.50 19.27
CA VAL A 64 -41.80 23.29 20.30
C VAL A 64 -40.39 23.78 19.94
N VAL A 65 -40.38 25.03 19.47
CA VAL A 65 -39.31 26.01 19.71
C VAL A 65 -39.45 26.52 21.14
N SER A 66 -38.29 26.80 21.77
CA SER A 66 -38.07 27.45 23.08
C SER A 66 -37.98 26.54 24.31
N ALA A 67 -36.76 26.15 24.65
CA ALA A 67 -36.17 26.43 25.95
C ALA A 67 -34.65 26.24 25.87
N ALA A 68 -33.91 27.21 26.41
CA ALA A 68 -32.48 27.16 26.58
C ALA A 68 -32.06 25.93 27.39
N ASP A 69 -31.00 25.25 26.97
CA ASP A 69 -29.76 25.25 27.75
C ASP A 69 -28.63 24.67 26.92
N ASP A 70 -27.47 25.24 27.18
CA ASP A 70 -26.15 24.95 26.65
C ASP A 70 -25.76 23.49 26.92
N PHE A 71 -26.28 22.55 26.12
CA PHE A 71 -25.68 21.23 25.98
C PHE A 71 -24.63 21.31 24.89
N GLU A 72 -23.51 21.96 25.22
CA GLU A 72 -22.23 21.61 24.62
C GLU A 72 -21.99 20.14 24.97
N PHE A 73 -22.48 19.26 24.10
CA PHE A 73 -22.03 17.88 24.06
C PHE A 73 -20.52 18.01 23.91
N LYS A 74 -19.77 17.84 25.00
CA LYS A 74 -18.32 17.71 24.93
C LYS A 74 -18.04 16.50 24.07
N LEU A 75 -17.96 16.74 22.77
CA LEU A 75 -17.57 15.76 21.79
C LEU A 75 -16.17 15.35 22.25
N GLY A 76 -16.03 14.10 22.68
CA GLY A 76 -14.73 13.54 23.03
C GLY A 76 -13.74 13.82 21.90
N PRO A 77 -12.44 13.77 22.19
CA PRO A 77 -11.46 14.12 21.19
C PRO A 77 -11.62 13.20 19.97
N SER A 78 -11.80 13.80 18.78
CA SER A 78 -12.11 13.07 17.54
C SER A 78 -10.83 12.78 16.75
N PRO A 79 -10.42 11.51 16.60
CA PRO A 79 -9.32 11.11 15.73
C PRO A 79 -9.41 11.67 14.32
N SER A 80 -10.58 11.68 13.68
CA SER A 80 -10.72 12.19 12.32
C SER A 80 -10.46 13.69 12.23
N HIS A 81 -10.89 14.47 13.23
CA HIS A 81 -10.58 15.88 13.30
C HIS A 81 -9.09 16.13 13.49
N MET A 82 -8.48 15.42 14.44
CA MET A 82 -7.03 15.51 14.72
C MET A 82 -6.20 15.09 13.48
N ILE A 83 -6.57 14.03 12.76
CA ILE A 83 -5.88 13.60 11.53
C ILE A 83 -5.98 14.66 10.43
N LYS A 84 -7.12 15.34 10.27
CA LYS A 84 -7.23 16.46 9.32
C LYS A 84 -6.26 17.58 9.67
N GLN A 85 -6.16 17.94 10.95
CA GLN A 85 -5.20 18.96 11.41
C GLN A 85 -3.76 18.52 11.19
N PHE A 86 -3.44 17.25 11.47
CA PHE A 86 -2.14 16.66 11.20
C PHE A 86 -1.73 16.81 9.72
N TYR A 87 -2.61 16.47 8.77
CA TYR A 87 -2.34 16.66 7.35
C TYR A 87 -2.25 18.14 6.93
N THR A 88 -3.00 19.03 7.58
CA THR A 88 -2.82 20.48 7.41
C THR A 88 -1.43 20.92 7.83
N CYS A 89 -0.91 20.45 8.97
CA CYS A 89 0.45 20.73 9.41
C CYS A 89 1.51 20.22 8.42
N ILE A 90 1.31 19.03 7.82
CA ILE A 90 2.18 18.52 6.74
C ILE A 90 2.15 19.46 5.54
N ASN A 91 0.97 19.78 5.03
CA ASN A 91 0.79 20.62 3.84
C ASN A 91 1.35 22.04 4.02
N GLU A 92 1.24 22.58 5.23
CA GLU A 92 1.75 23.89 5.61
C GLU A 92 3.21 23.86 6.10
N LYS A 93 3.83 22.68 6.17
CA LYS A 93 5.21 22.45 6.62
C LYS A 93 5.48 22.93 8.05
N LYS A 94 4.46 22.88 8.90
CA LYS A 94 4.53 23.30 10.31
C LYS A 94 5.10 22.18 11.18
N LEU A 95 6.38 21.85 10.99
CA LEU A 95 7.03 20.72 11.68
C LEU A 95 6.96 20.80 13.22
N LYS A 96 7.01 22.01 13.79
CA LYS A 96 6.88 22.21 15.24
C LYS A 96 5.49 21.84 15.78
N GLU A 97 4.44 22.18 15.03
CA GLU A 97 3.07 21.80 15.39
C GLU A 97 2.84 20.30 15.12
N LEU A 98 3.41 19.80 14.02
CA LEU A 98 3.35 18.39 13.63
C LEU A 98 3.90 17.46 14.73
N ASP A 99 5.01 17.84 15.37
CA ASP A 99 5.62 17.10 16.49
C ASP A 99 4.63 16.82 17.62
N GLY A 100 3.72 17.76 17.87
CA GLY A 100 2.70 17.65 18.92
C GLY A 100 1.66 16.56 18.67
N TYR A 101 1.52 16.06 17.44
CA TYR A 101 0.61 14.97 17.09
C TYR A 101 1.28 13.59 17.14
N ILE A 102 2.59 13.50 17.33
CA ILE A 102 3.33 12.24 17.34
C ILE A 102 3.57 11.81 18.79
N SER A 103 3.28 10.56 19.13
CA SER A 103 3.66 9.98 20.43
C SER A 103 5.17 9.74 20.50
N ASP A 104 5.74 9.66 21.71
CA ASP A 104 7.19 9.50 21.86
C ASP A 104 7.68 8.13 21.35
N ASP A 105 6.84 7.10 21.51
CA ASP A 105 7.04 5.71 21.11
C ASP A 105 6.37 5.33 19.78
N CYS A 106 5.99 6.33 18.97
CA CYS A 106 5.23 6.14 17.73
C CYS A 106 5.83 5.06 16.81
N PHE A 107 4.99 4.13 16.34
CA PHE A 107 5.33 3.15 15.31
C PHE A 107 4.76 3.59 13.96
N PHE A 108 5.62 3.90 12.99
CA PHE A 108 5.19 4.37 11.69
C PHE A 108 5.67 3.43 10.59
N GLU A 109 4.74 2.74 9.95
CA GLU A 109 5.00 1.82 8.86
C GLU A 109 4.50 2.42 7.55
N ASP A 110 5.42 2.72 6.64
CA ASP A 110 5.10 3.04 5.25
C ASP A 110 5.59 1.88 4.40
N CYS A 111 4.67 1.22 3.70
CA CYS A 111 4.95 0.02 2.90
C CYS A 111 5.89 0.27 1.71
N SER A 112 6.28 1.52 1.45
CA SER A 112 7.30 1.89 0.47
C SER A 112 8.72 1.68 1.01
N PHE A 113 8.88 1.53 2.33
CA PHE A 113 10.16 1.32 3.01
C PHE A 113 10.26 -0.11 3.55
N LEU A 114 11.50 -0.64 3.61
CA LEU A 114 11.75 -2.00 4.08
C LEU A 114 11.60 -2.16 5.60
N GLN A 115 11.79 -1.08 6.35
CA GLN A 115 11.73 -1.08 7.80
C GLN A 115 10.79 0.03 8.27
N PRO A 116 9.96 -0.24 9.29
CA PRO A 116 9.17 0.80 9.92
C PRO A 116 10.07 1.76 10.70
N MET A 117 9.61 2.98 10.89
CA MET A 117 10.27 3.99 11.71
C MET A 117 9.78 3.87 13.14
N GLN A 118 10.72 3.90 14.09
CA GLN A 118 10.43 3.70 15.50
C GLN A 118 10.73 4.95 16.33
N GLY A 119 9.72 5.40 17.05
CA GLY A 119 9.78 6.55 17.94
C GLY A 119 9.71 7.89 17.22
N LYS A 120 9.33 8.92 17.98
CA LYS A 120 9.09 10.28 17.48
C LYS A 120 10.23 10.84 16.64
N LYS A 121 11.47 10.62 17.05
CA LYS A 121 12.65 11.19 16.39
C LYS A 121 12.77 10.75 14.92
N GLU A 122 12.62 9.46 14.66
CA GLU A 122 12.71 8.91 13.30
C GLU A 122 11.53 9.35 12.45
N VAL A 123 10.32 9.30 13.02
CA VAL A 123 9.09 9.75 12.38
C VAL A 123 9.18 11.23 11.98
N MET A 124 9.63 12.09 12.89
CA MET A 124 9.77 13.53 12.61
C MET A 124 10.90 13.83 11.62
N HIS A 125 11.98 13.04 11.63
CA HIS A 125 13.03 13.13 10.60
C HIS A 125 12.46 12.81 9.21
N PHE A 126 11.65 11.76 9.08
CA PHE A 126 10.94 11.44 7.84
C PHE A 126 10.00 12.56 7.39
N PHE A 127 9.17 13.11 8.28
CA PHE A 127 8.30 14.23 7.92
C PHE A 127 9.08 15.48 7.51
N GLY A 128 10.26 15.71 8.09
CA GLY A 128 11.20 16.73 7.62
C GLY A 128 11.64 16.50 6.17
N GLN A 129 12.05 15.27 5.83
CA GLN A 129 12.42 14.91 4.46
C GLN A 129 11.24 14.98 3.48
N LEU A 130 10.07 14.48 3.90
CA LEU A 130 8.84 14.50 3.11
C LEU A 130 8.43 15.93 2.76
N THR A 131 8.33 16.81 3.75
CA THR A 131 7.91 18.20 3.55
C THR A 131 8.92 19.00 2.73
N ALA A 132 10.22 18.71 2.86
CA ALA A 132 11.26 19.26 1.99
C ALA A 132 11.08 18.78 0.53
N GLY A 133 10.85 17.48 0.32
CA GLY A 133 10.64 16.89 -1.00
C GLY A 133 9.35 17.35 -1.70
N MET A 134 8.29 17.61 -0.93
CA MET A 134 7.04 18.18 -1.45
C MET A 134 7.21 19.59 -2.02
N GLY A 135 8.22 20.35 -1.55
CA GLY A 135 8.42 21.74 -1.95
C GLY A 135 7.18 22.60 -1.71
N GLN A 136 7.06 23.73 -2.41
CA GLN A 136 5.98 24.69 -2.10
C GLN A 136 4.60 24.29 -2.63
N ASN A 137 4.55 23.43 -3.65
CA ASN A 137 3.37 23.28 -4.48
C ASN A 137 2.66 21.93 -4.35
N VAL A 138 3.32 20.93 -3.73
CA VAL A 138 2.72 19.60 -3.54
C VAL A 138 1.98 19.58 -2.21
N LYS A 139 0.74 19.08 -2.22
CA LYS A 139 -0.10 18.92 -1.03
C LYS A 139 -0.84 17.59 -1.06
N PHE A 140 -1.07 17.03 0.12
CA PHE A 140 -2.04 15.97 0.34
C PHE A 140 -3.46 16.54 0.30
N ILE A 141 -4.32 15.90 -0.48
CA ILE A 141 -5.76 16.17 -0.48
C ILE A 141 -6.45 14.95 0.09
N LEU A 142 -7.24 15.15 1.14
CA LEU A 142 -7.97 14.08 1.79
C LEU A 142 -9.31 13.87 1.05
N GLU A 143 -9.57 12.66 0.57
CA GLU A 143 -10.82 12.32 -0.09
C GLU A 143 -11.88 11.87 0.92
N HIS A 144 -11.52 10.91 1.76
CA HIS A 144 -12.41 10.30 2.74
C HIS A 144 -11.66 10.10 4.05
N VAL A 145 -12.28 10.48 5.16
CA VAL A 145 -11.78 10.22 6.52
C VAL A 145 -12.85 9.43 7.25
N CYS A 146 -12.50 8.26 7.78
CA CYS A 146 -13.33 7.46 8.66
C CYS A 146 -12.71 7.41 10.06
N GLU A 147 -13.57 7.20 11.04
CA GLU A 147 -13.22 7.09 12.45
C GLU A 147 -13.97 5.89 13.02
N ASP A 148 -13.35 5.20 13.97
CA ASP A 148 -13.97 4.15 14.78
C ASP A 148 -13.91 4.52 16.26
N ASP A 149 -14.72 3.84 17.08
CA ASP A 149 -14.89 4.14 18.50
C ASP A 149 -13.60 3.92 19.34
N GLU A 150 -12.61 3.19 18.80
CA GLU A 150 -11.34 2.86 19.45
C GLU A 150 -10.19 3.85 19.19
N PHE A 151 -10.48 5.13 19.01
CA PHE A 151 -9.50 6.17 18.66
C PHE A 151 -8.70 5.88 17.38
N THR A 152 -9.31 5.20 16.42
CA THR A 152 -8.67 4.92 15.13
C THR A 152 -9.25 5.80 14.04
N ALA A 153 -8.41 6.13 13.06
CA ALA A 153 -8.83 6.90 11.89
C ALA A 153 -8.20 6.32 10.62
N GLY A 154 -9.01 6.17 9.58
CA GLY A 154 -8.57 5.82 8.24
C GLY A 154 -8.75 7.01 7.31
N VAL A 155 -7.80 7.22 6.40
CA VAL A 155 -7.88 8.31 5.43
C VAL A 155 -7.39 7.89 4.06
N ASN A 156 -8.20 8.18 3.05
CA ASN A 156 -7.79 8.12 1.66
C ASN A 156 -7.33 9.50 1.22
N TRP A 157 -6.21 9.55 0.51
CA TRP A 157 -5.63 10.79 0.03
C TRP A 157 -5.02 10.62 -1.36
N HIS A 158 -4.78 11.74 -2.03
CA HIS A 158 -3.91 11.82 -3.20
C HIS A 158 -3.03 13.06 -3.09
N LEU A 159 -1.96 13.12 -3.88
CA LEU A 159 -1.14 14.32 -3.98
C LEU A 159 -1.60 15.19 -5.14
N GLU A 160 -1.60 16.50 -4.92
CA GLU A 160 -1.79 17.51 -5.96
C GLU A 160 -0.57 18.43 -6.04
N TRP A 161 -0.17 18.77 -7.25
CA TRP A 161 0.75 19.87 -7.53
C TRP A 161 -0.06 21.04 -8.08
N LYS A 162 -0.08 22.19 -7.38
CA LYS A 162 -0.87 23.37 -7.78
C LYS A 162 -2.30 23.01 -8.22
N THR A 163 -3.01 22.25 -7.37
CA THR A 163 -4.38 21.75 -7.61
C THR A 163 -4.55 20.76 -8.76
N ILE A 164 -3.46 20.26 -9.35
CA ILE A 164 -3.48 19.21 -10.38
C ILE A 164 -3.08 17.91 -9.71
N GLN A 165 -3.97 16.92 -9.76
CA GLN A 165 -3.70 15.58 -9.22
C GLN A 165 -2.49 14.95 -9.90
N ILE A 166 -1.53 14.51 -9.08
CA ILE A 166 -0.33 13.81 -9.55
C ILE A 166 -0.71 12.34 -9.83
N PRO A 167 -0.47 11.81 -11.03
CA PRO A 167 -0.77 10.41 -11.34
C PRO A 167 -0.03 9.45 -10.41
N PHE A 168 -0.68 8.33 -10.05
CA PHE A 168 -0.09 7.27 -9.24
C PHE A 168 0.36 7.68 -7.84
N THR A 169 -0.29 8.69 -7.25
CA THR A 169 -0.01 9.18 -5.90
C THR A 169 -1.19 9.03 -4.95
N LYS A 170 -2.14 8.16 -5.27
CA LYS A 170 -3.19 7.84 -4.31
C LYS A 170 -2.59 7.02 -3.17
N GLY A 171 -3.13 7.19 -1.98
CA GLY A 171 -2.72 6.43 -0.83
C GLY A 171 -3.83 6.30 0.18
N CYS A 172 -3.61 5.38 1.11
CA CYS A 172 -4.44 5.17 2.27
C CYS A 172 -3.55 5.14 3.50
N SER A 173 -3.96 5.84 4.56
CA SER A 173 -3.27 5.80 5.84
C SER A 173 -4.25 5.41 6.93
N PHE A 174 -3.81 4.52 7.82
CA PHE A 174 -4.54 4.11 9.01
C PHE A 174 -3.76 4.54 10.24
N TYR A 175 -4.47 5.12 11.21
CA TYR A 175 -3.89 5.68 12.41
C TYR A 175 -4.56 5.08 13.64
N GLU A 176 -3.75 4.63 14.59
CA GLU A 176 -4.18 4.37 15.97
C GLU A 176 -3.71 5.55 16.82
N CYS A 177 -4.66 6.22 17.45
CA CYS A 177 -4.39 7.35 18.34
C CYS A 177 -4.52 6.92 19.80
N SER A 178 -3.88 7.66 20.68
CA SER A 178 -4.03 7.52 22.13
C SER A 178 -4.15 8.89 22.76
N GLN A 179 -4.90 8.97 23.85
CA GLN A 179 -4.99 10.18 24.64
C GLN A 179 -3.72 10.34 25.49
N LYS A 180 -3.04 11.48 25.32
CA LYS A 180 -1.89 11.88 26.14
C LYS A 180 -2.20 13.27 26.70
N GLU A 181 -2.38 13.36 28.01
CA GLU A 181 -2.89 14.56 28.68
C GLU A 181 -4.27 14.94 28.08
N ASP A 182 -4.43 16.17 27.58
CA ASP A 182 -5.67 16.69 26.99
C ASP A 182 -5.69 16.65 25.45
N ARG A 183 -4.78 15.91 24.81
CA ARG A 183 -4.68 15.81 23.34
C ARG A 183 -4.58 14.37 22.86
N LEU A 184 -5.05 14.13 21.64
CA LEU A 184 -4.77 12.89 20.92
C LEU A 184 -3.40 12.99 20.27
N VAL A 185 -2.68 11.87 20.32
CA VAL A 185 -1.42 11.67 19.60
C VAL A 185 -1.48 10.36 18.83
N ILE A 186 -0.79 10.33 17.70
CA ILE A 186 -0.63 9.15 16.85
C ILE A 186 0.37 8.21 17.55
N ARG A 187 -0.11 7.02 17.91
CA ARG A 187 0.69 5.92 18.44
C ARG A 187 1.19 5.01 17.34
N LYS A 188 0.33 4.73 16.36
CA LYS A 188 0.65 3.88 15.23
C LYS A 188 0.14 4.48 13.93
N ALA A 189 0.92 4.37 12.87
CA ALA A 189 0.48 4.67 11.52
C ALA A 189 0.88 3.54 10.57
N LEU A 190 -0.03 3.18 9.66
CA LEU A 190 0.21 2.31 8.53
C LEU A 190 -0.15 3.06 7.25
N VAL A 191 0.80 3.24 6.35
CA VAL A 191 0.64 3.99 5.10
C VAL A 191 0.86 3.04 3.92
N VAL A 192 -0.11 3.01 3.02
CA VAL A 192 -0.08 2.24 1.77
C VAL A 192 -0.24 3.19 0.60
N ILE A 193 0.72 3.16 -0.33
CA ILE A 193 0.75 4.04 -1.49
C ILE A 193 0.50 3.24 -2.77
N GLU A 194 -0.22 3.85 -3.69
CA GLU A 194 -0.44 3.33 -5.03
C GLU A 194 0.90 3.07 -5.74
N SER A 195 1.11 1.83 -6.20
CA SER A 195 2.30 1.53 -7.01
C SER A 195 2.23 2.24 -8.37
N PRO A 196 3.33 2.87 -8.83
CA PRO A 196 3.43 3.47 -10.17
C PRO A 196 3.38 2.40 -11.26
N ILE A 197 3.87 1.19 -10.95
CA ILE A 197 3.72 0.02 -11.82
C ILE A 197 2.38 -0.64 -11.48
N LYS A 198 1.61 -1.01 -12.51
CA LYS A 198 0.30 -1.65 -12.37
C LYS A 198 0.34 -3.12 -12.77
N PRO A 199 0.97 -4.01 -11.97
CA PRO A 199 1.19 -5.39 -12.37
C PRO A 199 -0.06 -6.28 -12.20
N GLY A 200 -1.26 -5.70 -11.97
CA GLY A 200 -2.45 -6.44 -11.54
C GLY A 200 -2.75 -7.69 -12.35
N GLY A 201 -2.68 -7.63 -13.69
CA GLY A 201 -2.91 -8.79 -14.55
C GLY A 201 -1.86 -9.90 -14.38
N ILE A 202 -0.59 -9.52 -14.22
CA ILE A 202 0.52 -10.46 -14.00
C ILE A 202 0.40 -11.08 -12.61
N VAL A 203 0.11 -10.27 -11.59
CA VAL A 203 -0.07 -10.71 -10.20
C VAL A 203 -1.23 -11.70 -10.10
N LEU A 204 -2.37 -11.43 -10.74
CA LEU A 204 -3.51 -12.34 -10.74
C LEU A 204 -3.19 -13.67 -11.46
N THR A 205 -2.47 -13.62 -12.57
CA THR A 205 -2.04 -14.82 -13.28
C THR A 205 -1.08 -15.66 -12.42
N LEU A 206 -0.11 -15.01 -11.78
CA LEU A 206 0.83 -15.66 -10.87
C LEU A 206 0.10 -16.27 -9.67
N LEU A 207 -0.82 -15.52 -9.05
CA LEU A 207 -1.62 -15.99 -7.93
C LEU A 207 -2.40 -17.25 -8.33
N LYS A 208 -3.10 -17.23 -9.47
CA LYS A 208 -3.83 -18.41 -9.97
C LYS A 208 -2.92 -19.63 -10.10
N ASN A 209 -1.74 -19.47 -10.69
CA ASN A 209 -0.81 -20.57 -10.91
C ASN A 209 -0.21 -21.09 -9.59
N VAL A 210 0.18 -20.19 -8.69
CA VAL A 210 0.72 -20.55 -7.36
C VAL A 210 -0.34 -21.25 -6.52
N THR A 211 -1.57 -20.73 -6.51
CA THR A 211 -2.70 -21.37 -5.81
C THR A 211 -2.98 -22.76 -6.36
N ALA A 212 -3.02 -22.95 -7.68
CA ALA A 212 -3.19 -24.29 -8.27
C ALA A 212 -2.10 -25.28 -7.80
N ILE A 213 -0.83 -24.85 -7.78
CA ILE A 213 0.27 -25.68 -7.26
C ILE A 213 0.10 -25.96 -5.76
N PHE A 214 -0.32 -24.98 -4.97
CA PHE A 214 -0.53 -25.16 -3.53
C PHE A 214 -1.68 -26.13 -3.25
N ASP A 215 -2.74 -26.06 -4.04
CA ASP A 215 -3.90 -26.95 -3.94
C ASP A 215 -3.55 -28.39 -4.35
N ASP A 216 -2.65 -28.57 -5.33
CA ASP A 216 -2.13 -29.89 -5.71
C ASP A 216 -1.21 -30.49 -4.61
N PHE A 217 -0.52 -29.65 -3.83
CA PHE A 217 0.45 -30.05 -2.80
C PHE A 217 0.26 -29.36 -1.44
N PRO A 218 -0.89 -29.53 -0.76
CA PRO A 218 -1.29 -28.69 0.37
C PRO A 218 -0.38 -28.84 1.58
N LYS A 219 0.09 -30.06 1.88
CA LYS A 219 1.02 -30.30 3.00
C LYS A 219 2.38 -29.60 2.79
N ALA A 220 2.87 -29.58 1.54
CA ALA A 220 4.11 -28.89 1.19
C ALA A 220 3.92 -27.37 1.24
N ALA A 221 2.79 -26.88 0.75
CA ALA A 221 2.42 -25.46 0.81
C ALA A 221 2.29 -24.96 2.26
N GLU A 222 1.58 -25.69 3.13
CA GLU A 222 1.47 -25.34 4.55
C GLU A 222 2.84 -25.29 5.25
N TRP A 223 3.67 -26.30 5.00
CA TRP A 223 5.03 -26.34 5.55
C TRP A 223 5.87 -25.15 5.08
N LEU A 224 5.77 -24.80 3.78
CA LEU A 224 6.48 -23.67 3.17
C LEU A 224 6.01 -22.33 3.78
N LEU A 225 4.70 -22.11 3.87
CA LEU A 225 4.10 -20.88 4.41
C LEU A 225 4.42 -20.66 5.89
N LYS A 226 4.52 -21.73 6.68
CA LYS A 226 4.92 -21.66 8.10
C LYS A 226 6.41 -21.38 8.29
N SER A 227 7.22 -21.48 7.24
CA SER A 227 8.68 -21.43 7.31
C SER A 227 9.27 -20.34 6.39
N PRO A 228 9.05 -19.05 6.66
CA PRO A 228 9.46 -17.96 5.76
C PRO A 228 10.97 -17.90 5.50
N HIS A 229 11.79 -18.31 6.47
CA HIS A 229 13.25 -18.41 6.31
C HIS A 229 13.66 -19.48 5.29
N VAL A 230 12.88 -20.56 5.15
CA VAL A 230 13.11 -21.61 4.15
C VAL A 230 12.80 -21.10 2.75
N ILE A 231 11.76 -20.27 2.59
CA ILE A 231 11.43 -19.62 1.31
C ILE A 231 12.63 -18.80 0.84
N MET A 232 13.21 -17.99 1.73
CA MET A 232 14.37 -17.14 1.41
C MET A 232 15.58 -17.98 0.96
N GLN A 233 15.89 -19.06 1.68
CA GLN A 233 16.97 -19.98 1.30
C GLN A 233 16.69 -20.72 -0.02
N PHE A 234 15.44 -21.11 -0.26
CA PHE A 234 15.03 -21.79 -1.48
C PHE A 234 15.14 -20.86 -2.69
N CYS A 235 14.63 -19.63 -2.59
CA CYS A 235 14.77 -18.60 -3.61
C CYS A 235 16.23 -18.27 -3.88
N SER A 236 17.07 -18.16 -2.84
CA SER A 236 18.51 -17.93 -2.98
C SER A 236 19.24 -19.08 -3.69
N LYS A 237 18.86 -20.34 -3.39
CA LYS A 237 19.40 -21.52 -4.09
C LYS A 237 18.96 -21.58 -5.56
N ILE A 238 17.71 -21.23 -5.86
CA ILE A 238 17.21 -21.13 -7.23
C ILE A 238 17.98 -20.04 -7.98
N TYR A 239 18.13 -18.86 -7.38
CA TYR A 239 18.86 -17.76 -7.98
C TYR A 239 20.32 -18.15 -8.29
N SER A 240 21.04 -18.72 -7.31
CA SER A 240 22.45 -19.09 -7.50
C SER A 240 22.66 -20.20 -8.52
N ARG A 241 21.72 -21.14 -8.66
CA ARG A 241 21.83 -22.24 -9.63
C ARG A 241 21.36 -21.88 -11.03
N LEU A 242 20.26 -21.12 -11.15
CA LEU A 242 19.59 -20.91 -12.44
C LEU A 242 19.79 -19.50 -13.00
N LEU A 243 19.86 -18.47 -12.16
CA LEU A 243 19.89 -17.08 -12.62
C LEU A 243 21.31 -16.48 -12.59
N ALA A 244 22.12 -16.80 -11.58
CA ALA A 244 23.46 -16.26 -11.42
C ALA A 244 24.39 -16.51 -12.64
N PRO A 245 24.37 -17.67 -13.31
CA PRO A 245 25.18 -17.88 -14.52
C PRO A 245 24.87 -16.91 -15.67
N PHE A 246 23.64 -16.39 -15.74
CA PHE A 246 23.22 -15.45 -16.78
C PHE A 246 23.33 -13.99 -16.33
N VAL A 247 22.99 -13.71 -15.07
CA VAL A 247 23.00 -12.35 -14.52
C VAL A 247 24.43 -11.85 -14.24
N ASN A 248 25.30 -12.71 -13.70
CA ASN A 248 26.65 -12.30 -13.31
C ASN A 248 27.51 -11.81 -14.50
N PRO A 249 27.53 -12.48 -15.67
CA PRO A 249 28.26 -11.97 -16.83
C PRO A 249 27.74 -10.63 -17.35
N LEU A 250 26.42 -10.43 -17.35
CA LEU A 250 25.79 -9.17 -17.77
C LEU A 250 26.16 -8.03 -16.82
N LEU A 251 26.07 -8.27 -15.50
CA LEU A 251 26.44 -7.29 -14.48
C LEU A 251 27.93 -6.95 -14.56
N ALA A 252 28.80 -7.96 -14.74
CA ALA A 252 30.23 -7.74 -14.91
C ALA A 252 30.54 -6.93 -16.19
N GLY A 253 29.82 -7.18 -17.29
CA GLY A 253 29.90 -6.38 -18.51
C GLY A 253 29.49 -4.92 -18.28
N TYR A 254 28.37 -4.71 -17.57
CA TYR A 254 27.87 -3.39 -17.22
C TYR A 254 28.86 -2.59 -16.35
N ILE A 255 29.42 -3.21 -15.30
CA ILE A 255 30.43 -2.58 -14.44
C ILE A 255 31.67 -2.19 -15.25
N ARG A 256 32.14 -3.06 -16.16
CA ARG A 256 33.28 -2.75 -17.04
C ARG A 256 33.00 -1.56 -17.94
N ALA A 257 31.80 -1.47 -18.51
CA ALA A 257 31.40 -0.33 -19.34
C ALA A 257 31.40 0.99 -18.55
N TRP A 258 30.84 0.99 -17.33
CA TRP A 258 30.84 2.17 -16.46
C TRP A 258 32.25 2.61 -16.04
N ASN A 259 33.13 1.65 -15.74
CA ASN A 259 34.53 1.97 -15.43
C ASN A 259 35.26 2.61 -16.62
N LEU A 260 34.95 2.21 -17.85
CA LEU A 260 35.49 2.84 -19.05
C LEU A 260 34.96 4.27 -19.20
N ILE A 261 33.65 4.47 -19.03
CA ILE A 261 33.01 5.80 -19.10
C ILE A 261 33.62 6.74 -18.05
N ALA A 262 33.79 6.28 -16.81
CA ALA A 262 34.39 7.08 -15.74
C ALA A 262 35.83 7.50 -16.06
N ARG A 263 36.63 6.62 -16.65
CA ARG A 263 38.01 6.95 -17.08
C ARG A 263 38.05 7.98 -18.19
N LEU A 264 37.19 7.83 -19.20
CA LEU A 264 37.07 8.80 -20.30
C LEU A 264 36.63 10.17 -19.77
N PHE A 265 35.67 10.19 -18.84
CA PHE A 265 35.22 11.41 -18.19
C PHE A 265 36.33 12.09 -17.38
N ALA A 266 37.08 11.32 -16.58
CA ALA A 266 38.23 11.83 -15.83
C ALA A 266 39.32 12.41 -16.74
N PHE A 267 39.60 11.74 -17.87
CA PHE A 267 40.56 12.23 -18.86
C PHE A 267 40.12 13.55 -19.51
N ALA A 268 38.84 13.65 -19.88
CA ALA A 268 38.26 14.88 -20.42
C ALA A 268 38.35 16.04 -19.41
N LEU A 269 37.97 15.79 -18.14
CA LEU A 269 38.10 16.78 -17.06
C LEU A 269 39.54 17.24 -16.86
N ASN A 270 40.50 16.31 -16.85
CA ASN A 270 41.91 16.64 -16.66
C ASN A 270 42.45 17.47 -17.83
N THR A 271 42.03 17.16 -19.06
CA THR A 271 42.39 17.94 -20.25
C THR A 271 41.81 19.35 -20.21
N ILE A 272 40.54 19.48 -19.77
CA ILE A 272 39.88 20.78 -19.60
C ILE A 272 40.57 21.59 -18.50
N LEU A 273 40.86 20.99 -17.34
CA LEU A 273 41.58 21.66 -16.24
C LEU A 273 42.96 22.13 -16.67
N HIS A 274 43.71 21.31 -17.41
CA HIS A 274 45.01 21.68 -17.95
C HIS A 274 44.89 22.83 -18.96
N PHE A 275 43.88 22.81 -19.83
CA PHE A 275 43.62 23.91 -20.76
C PHE A 275 43.25 25.20 -20.02
N LEU A 276 42.36 25.14 -19.03
CA LEU A 276 41.96 26.29 -18.23
C LEU A 276 43.14 26.87 -17.44
N MET A 277 43.96 26.04 -16.79
CA MET A 277 45.18 26.49 -16.11
C MET A 277 46.17 27.14 -17.06
N LYS A 278 46.28 26.67 -18.31
CA LYS A 278 47.24 27.19 -19.29
C LYS A 278 46.81 28.53 -19.92
N TYR A 279 45.51 28.77 -20.05
CA TYR A 279 44.99 29.96 -20.74
C TYR A 279 44.41 31.04 -19.81
N PHE A 280 44.05 30.68 -18.58
CA PHE A 280 43.41 31.59 -17.61
C PHE A 280 44.11 31.64 -16.23
N GLY A 281 45.20 30.89 -16.04
CA GLY A 281 46.09 30.98 -14.87
C GLY A 281 47.39 31.70 -15.22
#